data_AF-A0A1H0V413-F1
#
_entry.id   AF-A0A1H0V413-F1
#
_cell.length_a   1.000
_cell.length_b   1.000
_cell.length_c   1.000
_cell.angle_alpha   90.00
_cell.angle_beta   90.00
_cell.angle_gamma   90.00
#
_symmetry.space_group_name_H-M   'P 1'
#
loop_
_entity.id
_entity.type
_entity.pdbx_description
1 polymer ?
#
loop_
_entity_poly.entity_id
_entity_poly.type
_entity_poly.pdbx_seq_one_letter_code
_entity_poly.pdbx_strand_id
1 'polypeptide(L)'
;MVFKQWAAVTLLACAAGAHAYEPQAGTWVVTSEVNGKPGRGLSVDVQNGTLALQMYAYENNGQPTFYLAVGDVTDNQVTARLNRYAGGRYFGSPALSGTEAGSPGNVTIRFTSGTTGFITFPNEPEKAISRFNFGYPQKASSLAGIWTFTSVGSEGTRADAALLDTPLAGSSNGNGLLASSDGLFGCEHQVSGTLAGSVLCVRVNSSGTLQRAYVMNYSIHDGEGYSQAAGSRTQQFLVVRRVATARGDGTGIALKSGESADGTAPPALLQAALRFHLEAVALQAPAP
;
A
#
# COMPACT_ATOMS: atom_id res chain seq x y z
N MET A 1 47.16 6.82 39.82
CA MET A 1 46.42 5.73 39.15
C MET A 1 45.12 6.31 38.63
N VAL A 2 45.02 6.48 37.31
CA VAL A 2 43.83 6.99 36.62
C VAL A 2 43.22 5.79 35.89
N PHE A 3 42.06 5.32 36.33
CA PHE A 3 41.29 4.31 35.59
C PHE A 3 40.15 5.01 34.86
N LYS A 4 40.37 5.21 33.56
CA LYS A 4 39.41 5.76 32.60
C LYS A 4 38.50 4.61 32.18
N GLN A 5 37.27 4.56 32.67
CA GLN A 5 36.27 3.58 32.19
C GLN A 5 35.78 4.02 30.81
N TRP A 6 36.07 3.21 29.79
CA TRP A 6 35.51 3.35 28.46
C TRP A 6 34.15 2.65 28.45
N ALA A 7 33.06 3.41 28.34
CA ALA A 7 31.75 2.84 28.04
C ALA A 7 31.72 2.50 26.55
N ALA A 8 31.76 1.21 26.22
CA ALA A 8 31.51 0.74 24.87
C ALA A 8 30.04 0.95 24.54
N VAL A 9 29.74 1.95 23.72
CA VAL A 9 28.42 2.12 23.09
C VAL A 9 28.32 1.04 22.02
N THR A 10 27.65 -0.06 22.35
CA THR A 10 27.27 -1.08 21.38
C THR A 10 26.12 -0.50 20.56
N LEU A 11 26.39 0.00 19.35
CA LEU A 11 25.33 0.26 18.38
C LEU A 11 24.71 -1.09 18.03
N LEU A 12 23.52 -1.35 18.57
CA LEU A 12 22.64 -2.38 18.07
C LEU A 12 22.15 -1.90 16.69
N ALA A 13 22.83 -2.32 15.63
CA ALA A 13 22.30 -2.19 14.29
C ALA A 13 21.02 -3.04 14.25
N CYS A 14 19.86 -2.39 14.22
CA CYS A 14 18.63 -3.05 13.81
C CYS A 14 18.86 -3.61 12.43
N ALA A 15 19.06 -4.92 12.32
CA ALA A 15 18.93 -5.62 11.06
C ALA A 15 17.46 -5.48 10.66
N ALA A 16 17.15 -4.47 9.85
CA ALA A 16 15.95 -4.51 9.03
C ALA A 16 16.10 -5.78 8.20
N GLY A 17 15.34 -6.82 8.54
CA GLY A 17 15.31 -8.03 7.75
C GLY A 17 15.04 -7.63 6.31
N ALA A 18 15.86 -8.12 5.37
CA ALA A 18 15.58 -7.99 3.96
C ALA A 18 14.28 -8.75 3.68
N HIS A 19 13.16 -8.05 3.76
CA HIS A 19 11.88 -8.59 3.32
C HIS A 19 11.92 -8.62 1.79
N ALA A 20 11.70 -9.80 1.21
CA ALA A 20 11.35 -9.89 -0.20
C ALA A 20 9.94 -9.31 -0.34
N TYR A 21 9.83 -8.16 -1.00
CA TYR A 21 8.56 -7.50 -1.30
C TYR A 21 8.09 -7.99 -2.66
N GLU A 22 6.90 -8.55 -2.71
CA GLU A 22 6.20 -8.74 -3.97
C GLU A 22 5.42 -7.45 -4.26
N PRO A 23 5.75 -6.72 -5.34
CA PRO A 23 5.03 -5.49 -5.68
C PRO A 23 3.57 -5.80 -6.00
N GLN A 24 2.68 -4.89 -5.62
CA GLN A 24 1.27 -5.02 -5.96
C GLN A 24 1.06 -5.01 -7.46
N ALA A 25 0.30 -5.98 -7.94
CA ALA A 25 -0.09 -6.05 -9.34
C ALA A 25 -0.97 -4.84 -9.76
N GLY A 26 -0.85 -4.44 -11.03
CA GLY A 26 -1.70 -3.49 -11.70
C GLY A 26 -0.98 -2.23 -12.20
N THR A 27 -1.68 -1.10 -12.23
CA THR A 27 -1.18 0.13 -12.86
C THR A 27 -0.18 0.89 -11.97
N TRP A 28 0.97 1.20 -12.53
CA TRP A 28 2.02 2.01 -11.94
C TRP A 28 2.31 3.24 -12.81
N VAL A 29 2.80 4.29 -12.16
CA VAL A 29 3.15 5.55 -12.82
C VAL A 29 4.55 5.98 -12.43
N VAL A 30 5.20 6.72 -13.34
CA VAL A 30 6.35 7.55 -12.98
C VAL A 30 5.81 8.75 -12.21
N THR A 31 6.14 8.86 -10.93
CA THR A 31 5.46 9.77 -9.99
C THR A 31 5.53 11.22 -10.44
N SER A 32 6.66 11.65 -11.01
CA SER A 32 6.87 13.02 -11.52
C SER A 32 6.09 13.33 -12.81
N GLU A 33 5.50 12.33 -13.46
CA GLU A 33 4.80 12.47 -14.74
C GLU A 33 3.26 12.51 -14.55
N VAL A 34 2.77 12.44 -13.31
CA VAL A 34 1.34 12.52 -12.98
C VAL A 34 0.85 13.97 -12.98
N ASN A 35 0.53 14.49 -14.16
CA ASN A 35 0.10 15.89 -14.36
C ASN A 35 -1.23 16.03 -15.13
N GLY A 36 -1.98 14.93 -15.30
CA GLY A 36 -3.25 14.90 -16.02
C GLY A 36 -3.13 14.93 -17.55
N LYS A 37 -1.91 14.93 -18.10
CA LYS A 37 -1.67 14.85 -19.55
C LYS A 37 -1.29 13.42 -19.96
N PRO A 38 -1.61 12.99 -21.20
CA PRO A 38 -1.16 11.71 -21.72
C PRO A 38 0.37 11.64 -21.77
N GLY A 39 0.92 10.56 -21.23
CA GLY A 39 2.35 10.27 -21.19
C GLY A 39 2.58 8.77 -21.30
N ARG A 40 3.56 8.26 -20.55
CA ARG A 40 3.78 6.82 -20.40
C ARG A 40 3.16 6.30 -19.10
N GLY A 41 2.92 5.00 -19.07
CA GLY A 41 2.48 4.32 -17.87
C GLY A 41 2.82 2.85 -17.93
N LEU A 42 2.72 2.22 -16.76
CA LEU A 42 3.25 0.89 -16.51
C LEU A 42 2.11 0.02 -15.97
N SER A 43 2.11 -1.25 -16.34
CA SER A 43 1.40 -2.32 -15.65
C SER A 43 2.46 -3.30 -15.17
N VAL A 44 2.48 -3.56 -13.87
CA VAL A 44 3.42 -4.50 -13.25
C VAL A 44 2.61 -5.65 -12.69
N ASP A 45 3.07 -6.87 -12.96
CA ASP A 45 2.59 -8.08 -12.30
C ASP A 45 3.82 -8.91 -11.95
N VAL A 46 3.87 -9.45 -10.74
CA VAL A 46 4.91 -10.38 -10.30
C VAL A 46 4.21 -11.65 -9.88
N GLN A 47 4.65 -12.77 -10.46
CA GLN A 47 4.10 -14.07 -10.16
C GLN A 47 5.26 -15.05 -10.02
N ASN A 48 5.33 -15.71 -8.85
CA ASN A 48 6.34 -16.73 -8.58
C ASN A 48 7.79 -16.24 -8.83
N GLY A 49 8.07 -14.99 -8.45
CA GLY A 49 9.39 -14.37 -8.64
C GLY A 49 9.70 -13.89 -10.07
N THR A 50 8.76 -14.00 -11.02
CA THR A 50 8.91 -13.45 -12.37
C THR A 50 8.06 -12.21 -12.53
N LEU A 51 8.67 -11.11 -12.95
CA LEU A 51 7.99 -9.87 -13.28
C LEU A 51 7.57 -9.86 -14.75
N ALA A 52 6.33 -9.43 -15.00
CA ALA A 52 5.83 -8.99 -16.29
C ALA A 52 5.53 -7.48 -16.23
N LEU A 53 6.29 -6.69 -16.97
CA LEU A 53 6.04 -5.26 -17.18
C LEU A 53 5.40 -5.06 -18.55
N GLN A 54 4.28 -4.36 -18.58
CA GLN A 54 3.66 -3.83 -19.79
C GLN A 54 3.73 -2.32 -19.73
N MET A 55 4.32 -1.67 -20.72
CA MET A 55 4.47 -0.22 -20.76
C MET A 55 3.82 0.31 -22.03
N TYR A 56 3.00 1.34 -21.91
CA TYR A 56 2.63 2.17 -23.05
C TYR A 56 3.48 3.44 -23.03
N ALA A 57 3.96 3.86 -24.20
CA ALA A 57 4.78 5.07 -24.34
C ALA A 57 4.79 5.52 -25.81
N TYR A 58 5.72 6.40 -26.15
CA TYR A 58 5.92 6.90 -27.50
C TYR A 58 7.34 6.62 -27.97
N GLU A 59 7.50 6.36 -29.26
CA GLU A 59 8.80 6.28 -29.91
C GLU A 59 9.40 7.68 -30.13
N ASN A 60 10.67 7.75 -30.54
CA ASN A 60 11.36 9.02 -30.79
C ASN A 60 10.72 9.85 -31.92
N ASN A 61 9.95 9.22 -32.81
CA ASN A 61 9.17 9.86 -33.85
C ASN A 61 7.77 10.31 -33.37
N GLY A 62 7.47 10.15 -32.08
CA GLY A 62 6.20 10.53 -31.46
C GLY A 62 5.06 9.53 -31.66
N GLN A 63 5.26 8.41 -32.35
CA GLN A 63 4.21 7.41 -32.52
C GLN A 63 3.96 6.64 -31.22
N PRO A 64 2.71 6.37 -30.84
CA PRO A 64 2.40 5.56 -29.68
C PRO A 64 2.83 4.11 -29.91
N THR A 65 3.30 3.47 -28.86
CA THR A 65 3.73 2.08 -28.90
C THR A 65 3.55 1.42 -27.53
N PHE A 66 3.74 0.11 -27.47
CA PHE A 66 3.80 -0.62 -26.21
C PHE A 66 5.06 -1.48 -26.15
N TYR A 67 5.51 -1.73 -24.93
CA TYR A 67 6.66 -2.56 -24.65
C TYR A 67 6.29 -3.62 -23.61
N LEU A 68 6.90 -4.79 -23.73
CA LEU A 68 6.84 -5.86 -22.75
C LEU A 68 8.24 -6.16 -22.23
N ALA A 69 8.40 -6.28 -20.92
CA ALA A 69 9.61 -6.79 -20.32
C ALA A 69 9.26 -7.92 -19.35
N VAL A 70 10.00 -9.01 -19.42
CA VAL A 70 9.86 -10.15 -18.50
C VAL A 70 11.24 -10.44 -17.92
N GLY A 71 11.32 -10.62 -16.61
CA GLY A 71 12.58 -10.91 -15.93
C GLY A 71 12.38 -11.38 -14.50
N ASP A 72 13.40 -12.05 -13.97
CA ASP A 72 13.36 -12.56 -12.61
C ASP A 72 13.56 -11.44 -11.59
N VAL A 73 12.81 -11.50 -10.49
CA VAL A 73 12.93 -10.62 -9.34
C VAL A 73 13.90 -11.25 -8.36
N THR A 74 15.06 -10.62 -8.18
CA THR A 74 16.09 -11.01 -7.20
C THR A 74 16.38 -9.83 -6.29
N ASP A 75 16.31 -10.02 -4.98
CA ASP A 75 16.54 -8.96 -3.97
C ASP A 75 15.74 -7.68 -4.25
N ASN A 76 14.44 -7.85 -4.55
CA ASN A 76 13.50 -6.78 -4.90
C ASN A 76 13.87 -5.97 -6.16
N GLN A 77 14.76 -6.51 -7.00
CA GLN A 77 15.23 -5.89 -8.22
C GLN A 77 14.97 -6.77 -9.44
N VAL A 78 14.76 -6.12 -10.58
CA VAL A 78 14.69 -6.78 -11.88
C VAL A 78 15.46 -5.96 -12.90
N THR A 79 16.20 -6.64 -13.77
CA THR A 79 16.71 -6.05 -15.02
C THR A 79 16.19 -6.90 -16.17
N ALA A 80 15.45 -6.28 -17.08
CA ALA A 80 14.81 -6.97 -18.18
C ALA A 80 14.89 -6.17 -19.48
N ARG A 81 14.97 -6.86 -20.61
CA ARG A 81 14.94 -6.21 -21.93
C ARG A 81 13.53 -5.71 -22.23
N LEU A 82 13.41 -4.45 -22.63
CA LEU A 82 12.14 -3.82 -22.98
C LEU A 82 11.84 -4.11 -24.46
N ASN A 83 10.99 -5.07 -24.76
CA ASN A 83 10.72 -5.50 -26.14
C ASN A 83 9.52 -4.77 -26.75
N ARG A 84 9.68 -4.26 -27.97
CA ARG A 84 8.60 -3.72 -28.82
C ARG A 84 8.11 -4.80 -29.77
N TYR A 85 6.83 -4.78 -30.09
CA TYR A 85 6.22 -5.70 -31.06
C TYR A 85 5.49 -4.94 -32.16
N ALA A 86 5.38 -5.54 -33.35
CA ALA A 86 4.65 -5.00 -34.50
C ALA A 86 3.91 -6.10 -35.27
N GLY A 87 2.94 -5.71 -36.12
CA GLY A 87 2.19 -6.62 -36.99
C GLY A 87 1.15 -7.50 -36.29
N GLY A 88 0.78 -7.17 -35.05
CA GLY A 88 -0.19 -7.94 -34.26
C GLY A 88 -1.65 -7.74 -34.67
N ARG A 89 -2.53 -8.50 -34.01
CA ARG A 89 -3.99 -8.40 -34.18
C ARG A 89 -4.49 -7.01 -33.79
N TYR A 90 -5.31 -6.41 -34.64
CA TYR A 90 -6.01 -5.13 -34.42
C TYR A 90 -7.54 -5.31 -34.45
N PHE A 91 -8.29 -4.30 -34.02
CA PHE A 91 -9.76 -4.36 -33.97
C PHE A 91 -10.35 -4.67 -35.36
N GLY A 92 -11.11 -5.76 -35.44
CA GLY A 92 -11.74 -6.22 -36.68
C GLY A 92 -10.85 -7.01 -37.64
N SER A 93 -9.58 -7.27 -37.29
CA SER A 93 -8.68 -8.09 -38.11
C SER A 93 -8.91 -9.60 -37.96
N PRO A 94 -8.49 -10.42 -38.95
CA PRO A 94 -8.31 -11.86 -38.77
C PRO A 94 -7.32 -12.19 -37.65
N ALA A 95 -7.18 -13.48 -37.33
CA ALA A 95 -6.13 -13.92 -36.40
C ALA A 95 -4.74 -13.58 -36.96
N LEU A 96 -4.02 -12.71 -36.24
CA LEU A 96 -2.64 -12.31 -36.51
C LEU A 96 -1.80 -12.41 -35.23
N SER A 97 -0.51 -12.69 -35.39
CA SER A 97 0.47 -12.73 -34.32
C SER A 97 1.49 -11.62 -34.53
N GLY A 98 1.77 -10.85 -33.48
CA GLY A 98 2.84 -9.86 -33.52
C GLY A 98 4.22 -10.52 -33.55
N THR A 99 5.20 -9.79 -34.02
CA THR A 99 6.62 -10.18 -34.01
C THR A 99 7.43 -9.15 -33.24
N GLU A 100 8.53 -9.58 -32.60
CA GLU A 100 9.45 -8.64 -31.96
C GLU A 100 10.00 -7.68 -33.03
N ALA A 101 9.84 -6.39 -32.78
CA ALA A 101 10.21 -5.33 -33.70
C ALA A 101 11.42 -4.54 -33.21
N GLY A 102 12.05 -4.93 -32.09
CA GLY A 102 13.24 -4.31 -31.52
C GLY A 102 13.09 -3.97 -30.04
N SER A 103 14.07 -3.24 -29.51
CA SER A 103 14.12 -2.84 -28.11
C SER A 103 14.93 -1.53 -27.95
N PRO A 104 14.47 -0.58 -27.11
CA PRO A 104 15.28 0.58 -26.72
C PRO A 104 16.41 0.22 -25.73
N GLY A 105 16.42 -1.00 -25.17
CA GLY A 105 17.42 -1.45 -24.19
C GLY A 105 16.78 -2.15 -22.99
N ASN A 106 17.55 -2.23 -21.90
CA ASN A 106 17.09 -2.84 -20.65
C ASN A 106 16.46 -1.80 -19.72
N VAL A 107 15.38 -2.20 -19.05
CA VAL A 107 14.85 -1.51 -17.88
C VAL A 107 15.42 -2.15 -16.62
N THR A 108 15.68 -1.33 -15.60
CA THR A 108 15.96 -1.81 -14.24
C THR A 108 14.92 -1.25 -13.30
N ILE A 109 14.38 -2.08 -12.42
CA ILE A 109 13.41 -1.68 -11.40
C ILE A 109 13.92 -2.18 -10.05
N ARG A 110 13.79 -1.33 -9.03
CA ARG A 110 14.03 -1.64 -7.62
C ARG A 110 12.78 -1.29 -6.82
N PHE A 111 12.14 -2.29 -6.22
CA PHE A 111 11.02 -2.08 -5.32
C PHE A 111 11.52 -1.70 -3.92
N THR A 112 10.92 -0.67 -3.34
CA THR A 112 11.16 -0.25 -1.96
C THR A 112 10.03 -0.65 -1.04
N SER A 113 8.85 -0.93 -1.60
CA SER A 113 7.70 -1.52 -0.91
C SER A 113 6.77 -2.17 -1.94
N GLY A 114 5.67 -2.77 -1.50
CA GLY A 114 4.61 -3.25 -2.39
C GLY A 114 3.97 -2.16 -3.26
N THR A 115 4.13 -0.88 -2.94
CA THR A 115 3.47 0.26 -3.62
C THR A 115 4.42 1.33 -4.16
N THR A 116 5.72 1.21 -3.88
CA THR A 116 6.74 2.20 -4.25
C THR A 116 8.01 1.54 -4.79
N GLY A 117 8.71 2.27 -5.65
CA GLY A 117 10.00 1.83 -6.15
C GLY A 117 10.65 2.86 -7.05
N PHE A 118 11.69 2.41 -7.73
CA PHE A 118 12.47 3.21 -8.68
C PHE A 118 12.64 2.44 -9.97
N ILE A 119 12.61 3.15 -11.09
CA ILE A 119 12.80 2.63 -12.44
C ILE A 119 13.89 3.41 -13.16
N THR A 120 14.78 2.70 -13.85
CA THR A 120 15.74 3.27 -14.79
C THR A 120 15.38 2.76 -16.18
N PHE A 121 14.89 3.65 -17.03
CA PHE A 121 14.64 3.37 -18.43
C PHE A 121 15.95 3.43 -19.24
N PRO A 122 16.02 2.80 -20.43
CA PRO A 122 17.18 2.92 -21.29
C PRO A 122 17.53 4.39 -21.56
N ASN A 123 18.77 4.78 -21.26
CA ASN A 123 19.30 6.13 -21.48
C ASN A 123 18.61 7.24 -20.66
N GLU A 124 17.88 6.91 -19.61
CA GLU A 124 17.31 7.88 -18.67
C GLU A 124 17.93 7.73 -17.27
N PRO A 125 17.98 8.80 -16.46
CA PRO A 125 18.27 8.67 -15.05
C PRO A 125 17.17 7.87 -14.33
N GLU A 126 17.49 7.37 -13.13
CA GLU A 126 16.53 6.70 -12.27
C GLU A 126 15.36 7.65 -11.91
N LYS A 127 14.14 7.13 -11.92
CA LYS A 127 12.90 7.86 -11.61
C LYS A 127 12.08 7.11 -10.57
N ALA A 128 11.42 7.84 -9.68
CA ALA A 128 10.48 7.27 -8.74
C ALA A 128 9.22 6.75 -9.45
N ILE A 129 8.76 5.56 -9.06
CA ILE A 129 7.49 4.98 -9.49
C ILE A 129 6.62 4.65 -8.29
N SER A 130 5.31 4.72 -8.48
CA SER A 130 4.34 4.35 -7.47
C SER A 130 3.12 3.66 -8.07
N ARG A 131 2.48 2.79 -7.28
CA ARG A 131 1.20 2.17 -7.63
C ARG A 131 0.16 3.27 -7.80
N PHE A 132 -0.41 3.37 -8.99
CA PHE A 132 -1.32 4.48 -9.32
C PHE A 132 -2.62 4.40 -8.51
N ASN A 133 -2.93 5.51 -7.83
CA ASN A 133 -4.15 5.67 -7.04
C ASN A 133 -5.21 6.40 -7.88
N PHE A 134 -6.26 5.67 -8.30
CA PHE A 134 -7.38 6.19 -9.09
C PHE A 134 -8.39 6.99 -8.25
N GLY A 135 -7.93 8.02 -7.54
CA GLY A 135 -8.84 8.97 -6.88
C GLY A 135 -9.35 8.54 -5.50
N TYR A 136 -8.53 7.86 -4.69
CA TYR A 136 -8.74 7.78 -3.24
C TYR A 136 -8.00 8.93 -2.54
N PRO A 137 -8.65 10.08 -2.32
CA PRO A 137 -8.06 11.16 -1.52
C PRO A 137 -7.82 10.68 -0.08
N GLN A 138 -6.79 11.22 0.57
CA GLN A 138 -6.57 11.02 2.01
C GLN A 138 -7.65 11.78 2.78
N LYS A 139 -8.78 11.13 3.02
CA LYS A 139 -9.92 11.65 3.79
C LYS A 139 -10.62 10.47 4.46
N ALA A 140 -11.28 10.70 5.60
CA ALA A 140 -11.97 9.64 6.34
C ALA A 140 -12.85 8.74 5.46
N SER A 141 -13.66 9.32 4.55
CA SER A 141 -14.56 8.55 3.69
C SER A 141 -13.86 7.65 2.66
N SER A 142 -12.57 7.84 2.39
CA SER A 142 -11.83 6.89 1.55
C SER A 142 -11.50 5.60 2.27
N LEU A 143 -11.59 5.54 3.61
CA LEU A 143 -11.41 4.31 4.40
C LEU A 143 -12.67 3.44 4.44
N ALA A 144 -13.78 3.88 3.86
CA ALA A 144 -15.08 3.25 4.07
C ALA A 144 -15.20 1.89 3.35
N GLY A 145 -15.68 0.88 4.07
CA GLY A 145 -15.83 -0.49 3.56
C GLY A 145 -15.38 -1.57 4.52
N ILE A 146 -15.44 -2.82 4.05
CA ILE A 146 -15.00 -3.98 4.81
C ILE A 146 -13.52 -4.21 4.53
N TRP A 147 -12.74 -4.32 5.59
CA TRP A 147 -11.31 -4.55 5.55
C TRP A 147 -10.94 -5.80 6.32
N THR A 148 -9.89 -6.46 5.84
CA THR A 148 -9.21 -7.55 6.53
C THR A 148 -7.78 -7.12 6.83
N PHE A 149 -7.31 -7.38 8.04
CA PHE A 149 -5.98 -7.05 8.54
C PHE A 149 -5.32 -8.34 8.97
N THR A 150 -4.33 -8.80 8.22
CA THR A 150 -3.62 -10.06 8.49
C THR A 150 -2.22 -9.73 8.98
N SER A 151 -1.95 -10.10 10.23
CA SER A 151 -0.65 -9.90 10.86
C SER A 151 0.12 -11.21 10.94
N VAL A 152 1.42 -11.18 10.63
CA VAL A 152 2.30 -12.35 10.64
C VAL A 152 3.63 -11.99 11.30
N GLY A 153 4.11 -12.84 12.20
CA GLY A 153 5.44 -12.72 12.79
C GLY A 153 5.59 -13.56 14.06
N SER A 154 6.36 -13.05 15.02
CA SER A 154 6.65 -13.72 16.29
C SER A 154 5.41 -13.99 17.15
N GLU A 155 4.31 -13.25 16.94
CA GLU A 155 3.03 -13.47 17.62
C GLU A 155 2.16 -14.56 16.95
N GLY A 156 2.67 -15.19 15.89
CA GLY A 156 1.93 -16.08 15.00
C GLY A 156 1.10 -15.31 13.96
N THR A 157 0.24 -16.03 13.26
CA THR A 157 -0.71 -15.43 12.31
C THR A 157 -1.97 -14.99 13.03
N ARG A 158 -2.39 -13.75 12.80
CA ARG A 158 -3.65 -13.19 13.30
C ARG A 158 -4.41 -12.51 12.18
N ALA A 159 -5.73 -12.57 12.23
CA ALA A 159 -6.59 -11.90 11.28
C ALA A 159 -7.69 -11.13 12.02
N ASP A 160 -7.88 -9.88 11.63
CA ASP A 160 -8.98 -9.03 12.05
C ASP A 160 -9.80 -8.63 10.82
N ALA A 161 -11.11 -8.46 11.02
CA ALA A 161 -11.97 -7.85 10.03
C ALA A 161 -12.76 -6.70 10.66
N ALA A 162 -12.97 -5.63 9.89
CA ALA A 162 -13.75 -4.48 10.33
C ALA A 162 -14.54 -3.90 9.15
N LEU A 163 -15.83 -3.65 9.37
CA LEU A 163 -16.61 -2.74 8.53
C LEU A 163 -16.40 -1.33 9.07
N LEU A 164 -15.86 -0.44 8.23
CA LEU A 164 -15.71 0.99 8.55
C LEU A 164 -16.82 1.77 7.84
N ASP A 165 -17.79 2.22 8.61
CA ASP A 165 -19.03 2.83 8.13
C ASP A 165 -19.43 4.09 8.90
N THR A 166 -18.84 4.31 10.08
CA THR A 166 -19.26 5.36 11.01
C THR A 166 -18.23 6.50 11.05
N PRO A 167 -18.51 7.67 10.46
CA PRO A 167 -17.62 8.82 10.54
C PRO A 167 -17.66 9.46 11.93
N LEU A 168 -16.48 9.73 12.48
CA LEU A 168 -16.27 10.37 13.77
C LEU A 168 -15.31 11.56 13.62
N ALA A 169 -15.29 12.43 14.63
CA ALA A 169 -14.30 13.51 14.71
C ALA A 169 -12.88 12.93 14.75
N GLY A 170 -11.97 13.58 14.03
CA GLY A 170 -10.57 13.14 13.94
C GLY A 170 -9.77 13.37 15.21
N SER A 171 -8.59 12.74 15.27
CA SER A 171 -7.56 13.05 16.26
C SER A 171 -6.81 14.34 15.93
N SER A 172 -5.94 14.79 16.83
CA SER A 172 -5.08 15.96 16.60
C SER A 172 -4.16 15.84 15.37
N ASN A 173 -3.78 14.62 15.00
CA ASN A 173 -2.84 14.35 13.91
C ASN A 173 -3.52 13.92 12.61
N GLY A 174 -4.83 13.68 12.66
CA GLY A 174 -5.58 13.12 11.55
C GLY A 174 -6.60 14.07 10.94
N ASN A 175 -7.32 13.56 9.95
CA ASN A 175 -8.29 14.33 9.17
C ASN A 175 -9.72 13.78 9.24
N GLY A 176 -10.01 12.95 10.25
CA GLY A 176 -11.30 12.32 10.46
C GLY A 176 -11.17 10.81 10.63
N LEU A 177 -11.86 10.31 11.64
CA LEU A 177 -11.88 8.89 12.01
C LEU A 177 -13.04 8.21 11.29
N LEU A 178 -12.79 7.02 10.75
CA LEU A 178 -13.84 6.11 10.32
C LEU A 178 -13.81 4.86 11.20
N ALA A 179 -14.90 4.59 11.89
CA ALA A 179 -15.03 3.52 12.86
C ALA A 179 -16.04 2.46 12.41
N SER A 180 -15.98 1.30 13.04
CA SER A 180 -17.07 0.33 13.03
C SER A 180 -18.24 0.84 13.88
N SER A 181 -19.45 0.47 13.50
CA SER A 181 -20.69 0.82 14.22
C SER A 181 -20.73 0.32 15.68
N ASP A 182 -19.98 -0.75 16.00
CA ASP A 182 -19.80 -1.21 17.38
C ASP A 182 -18.76 -0.40 18.19
N GLY A 183 -18.01 0.50 17.54
CA GLY A 183 -16.97 1.32 18.16
C GLY A 183 -15.72 0.57 18.61
N LEU A 184 -15.55 -0.71 18.23
CA LEU A 184 -14.42 -1.53 18.66
C LEU A 184 -13.21 -1.41 17.73
N PHE A 185 -13.38 -0.84 16.54
CA PHE A 185 -12.32 -0.65 15.57
C PHE A 185 -12.45 0.72 14.90
N GLY A 186 -11.33 1.41 14.69
CA GLY A 186 -11.33 2.68 13.97
C GLY A 186 -10.01 2.98 13.30
N CYS A 187 -10.09 3.63 12.14
CA CYS A 187 -8.96 4.01 11.31
C CYS A 187 -9.00 5.49 10.93
N GLU A 188 -7.83 6.10 10.82
CA GLU A 188 -7.69 7.50 10.45
C GLU A 188 -6.43 7.74 9.60
N HIS A 189 -6.57 8.56 8.56
CA HIS A 189 -5.41 9.10 7.83
C HIS A 189 -4.68 10.10 8.72
N GLN A 190 -3.39 9.86 8.97
CA GLN A 190 -2.53 10.78 9.69
C GLN A 190 -1.98 11.82 8.70
N VAL A 191 -2.26 13.10 8.95
CA VAL A 191 -1.88 14.22 8.08
C VAL A 191 -0.76 15.08 8.67
N SER A 192 -0.43 14.88 9.95
CA SER A 192 0.68 15.51 10.64
C SER A 192 1.34 14.52 11.62
N GLY A 193 2.45 14.92 12.23
CA GLY A 193 3.21 14.05 13.15
C GLY A 193 4.10 13.03 12.44
N THR A 194 4.65 12.09 13.20
CA THR A 194 5.61 11.07 12.72
C THR A 194 5.00 10.06 11.74
N LEU A 195 3.69 9.84 11.83
CA LEU A 195 2.94 8.95 10.95
C LEU A 195 2.29 9.66 9.76
N ALA A 196 2.60 10.95 9.53
CA ALA A 196 2.03 11.71 8.42
C ALA A 196 2.19 10.96 7.08
N GLY A 197 1.09 10.81 6.35
CA GLY A 197 1.02 10.05 5.10
C GLY A 197 0.56 8.60 5.24
N SER A 198 0.54 8.06 6.46
CA SER A 198 0.05 6.71 6.76
C SER A 198 -1.40 6.70 7.27
N VAL A 199 -2.01 5.53 7.32
CA VAL A 199 -3.26 5.27 8.05
C VAL A 199 -2.92 4.58 9.37
N LEU A 200 -3.45 5.11 10.47
CA LEU A 200 -3.39 4.49 11.79
C LEU A 200 -4.77 3.92 12.13
N CYS A 201 -4.82 2.65 12.50
CA CYS A 201 -6.01 2.00 13.03
C CYS A 201 -5.76 1.45 14.44
N VAL A 202 -6.80 1.40 15.25
CA VAL A 202 -6.79 0.79 16.58
C VAL A 202 -7.98 -0.13 16.78
N ARG A 203 -7.74 -1.23 17.50
CA ARG A 203 -8.79 -2.09 18.06
C ARG A 203 -8.84 -1.88 19.57
N VAL A 204 -10.03 -1.64 20.10
CA VAL A 204 -10.33 -1.58 21.54
C VAL A 204 -11.29 -2.69 21.94
N ASN A 205 -11.34 -3.01 23.24
CA ASN A 205 -12.40 -3.85 23.79
C ASN A 205 -13.63 -3.01 24.17
N SER A 206 -14.69 -3.66 24.65
CA SER A 206 -15.94 -2.99 25.07
C SER A 206 -15.77 -2.01 26.24
N SER A 207 -14.67 -2.10 26.98
CA SER A 207 -14.30 -1.15 28.04
C SER A 207 -13.44 0.01 27.53
N GLY A 208 -13.17 0.09 26.22
CA GLY A 208 -12.32 1.13 25.62
C GLY A 208 -10.81 0.91 25.85
N THR A 209 -10.38 -0.28 26.25
CA THR A 209 -8.95 -0.59 26.41
C THR A 209 -8.33 -1.01 25.09
N LEU A 210 -7.21 -0.39 24.70
CA LEU A 210 -6.45 -0.74 23.51
C LEU A 210 -6.05 -2.22 23.54
N GLN A 211 -6.30 -2.90 22.43
CA GLN A 211 -5.88 -4.28 22.20
C GLN A 211 -4.73 -4.33 21.20
N ARG A 212 -4.85 -3.55 20.11
CA ARG A 212 -3.88 -3.57 19.01
C ARG A 212 -3.92 -2.29 18.20
N ALA A 213 -2.77 -1.90 17.65
CA ALA A 213 -2.65 -0.86 16.65
C ALA A 213 -2.15 -1.43 15.32
N TYR A 214 -2.53 -0.78 14.23
CA TYR A 214 -2.16 -1.11 12.85
C TYR A 214 -1.73 0.17 12.15
N VAL A 215 -0.55 0.18 11.57
CA VAL A 215 -0.07 1.29 10.73
C VAL A 215 0.10 0.74 9.33
N MET A 216 -0.54 1.37 8.35
CA MET A 216 -0.56 0.90 6.99
C MET A 216 -0.46 2.05 5.98
N ASN A 217 0.20 1.76 4.87
CA ASN A 217 0.01 2.49 3.62
C ASN A 217 -0.84 1.61 2.70
N TYR A 218 -1.75 2.20 1.94
CA TYR A 218 -2.56 1.44 0.99
C TYR A 218 -2.69 2.14 -0.35
N SER A 219 -2.84 1.33 -1.38
CA SER A 219 -3.25 1.77 -2.71
C SER A 219 -4.50 0.98 -3.10
N ILE A 220 -5.58 1.70 -3.40
CA ILE A 220 -6.85 1.13 -3.84
C ILE A 220 -7.48 0.21 -2.78
N HIS A 221 -7.18 -1.08 -2.83
CA HIS A 221 -7.75 -2.12 -1.98
C HIS A 221 -6.69 -2.90 -1.22
N ASP A 222 -5.41 -2.71 -1.49
CA ASP A 222 -4.35 -3.49 -0.89
C ASP A 222 -3.41 -2.55 -0.12
N GLY A 223 -3.08 -2.93 1.10
CA GLY A 223 -2.20 -2.16 1.98
C GLY A 223 -1.19 -3.05 2.69
N GLU A 224 -0.13 -2.41 3.14
CA GLU A 224 1.00 -3.04 3.81
C GLU A 224 1.47 -2.16 4.97
N GLY A 225 2.10 -2.77 5.97
CA GLY A 225 2.72 -2.04 7.05
C GLY A 225 3.02 -2.95 8.22
N TYR A 226 2.71 -2.50 9.44
CA TYR A 226 2.91 -3.28 10.64
C TYR A 226 1.73 -3.21 11.60
N SER A 227 1.64 -4.18 12.50
CA SER A 227 0.74 -4.14 13.64
C SER A 227 1.48 -4.44 14.95
N GLN A 228 0.96 -3.91 16.05
CA GLN A 228 1.55 -4.03 17.37
C GLN A 228 0.47 -4.25 18.42
N ALA A 229 0.62 -5.29 19.24
CA ALA A 229 -0.26 -5.52 20.40
C ALA A 229 -0.06 -4.42 21.46
N ALA A 230 -1.11 -4.12 22.21
CA ALA A 230 -1.03 -3.17 23.32
C ALA A 230 0.07 -3.58 24.32
N GLY A 231 0.93 -2.63 24.68
CA GLY A 231 2.05 -2.85 25.59
C GLY A 231 3.24 -3.63 25.00
N SER A 232 3.16 -4.08 23.75
CA SER A 232 4.28 -4.69 23.02
C SER A 232 5.01 -3.64 22.19
N ARG A 233 6.33 -3.80 22.05
CA ARG A 233 7.14 -3.07 21.05
C ARG A 233 7.44 -3.92 19.81
N THR A 234 6.90 -5.14 19.78
CA THR A 234 7.20 -6.10 18.72
C THR A 234 6.26 -5.85 17.54
N GLN A 235 6.84 -5.38 16.44
CA GLN A 235 6.11 -5.21 15.19
C GLN A 235 5.91 -6.56 14.49
N GLN A 236 4.67 -6.80 14.09
CA GLN A 236 4.31 -7.89 13.19
C GLN A 236 4.11 -7.32 11.78
N PHE A 237 4.52 -8.05 10.76
CA PHE A 237 4.22 -7.71 9.38
C PHE A 237 2.70 -7.68 9.18
N LEU A 238 2.21 -6.71 8.41
CA LEU A 238 0.78 -6.52 8.17
C LEU A 238 0.49 -6.45 6.67
N VAL A 239 -0.49 -7.26 6.24
CA VAL A 239 -1.16 -7.14 4.95
C VAL A 239 -2.61 -6.77 5.19
N VAL A 240 -3.09 -5.77 4.45
CA VAL A 240 -4.46 -5.27 4.57
C VAL A 240 -5.16 -5.37 3.23
N ARG A 241 -6.40 -5.85 3.22
CA ARG A 241 -7.21 -5.92 2.01
C ARG A 241 -8.62 -5.41 2.23
N ARG A 242 -9.08 -4.49 1.37
CA ARG A 242 -10.47 -4.08 1.27
C ARG A 242 -11.22 -5.11 0.45
N VAL A 243 -12.27 -5.67 1.04
CA VAL A 243 -13.10 -6.71 0.40
C VAL A 243 -14.46 -6.18 -0.07
N ALA A 244 -14.90 -5.02 0.43
CA ALA A 244 -16.10 -4.33 -0.07
C ALA A 244 -16.03 -2.81 0.17
N THR A 245 -16.78 -2.03 -0.61
CA THR A 245 -17.05 -0.61 -0.36
C THR A 245 -17.97 -0.43 0.85
N ALA A 246 -18.16 0.80 1.33
CA ALA A 246 -19.13 1.08 2.40
C ALA A 246 -20.60 0.83 2.01
N ARG A 247 -20.90 0.70 0.71
CA ARG A 247 -22.22 0.25 0.23
C ARG A 247 -22.33 -1.28 0.17
N GLY A 248 -21.31 -1.99 0.65
CA GLY A 248 -21.22 -3.44 0.56
C GLY A 248 -20.90 -3.96 -0.85
N ASP A 249 -20.56 -3.10 -1.80
CA ASP A 249 -20.15 -3.55 -3.14
C ASP A 249 -18.82 -4.28 -3.02
N GLY A 250 -18.79 -5.59 -3.30
CA GLY A 250 -17.56 -6.37 -3.24
C GLY A 250 -16.47 -5.82 -4.16
N THR A 251 -15.22 -5.87 -3.71
CA THR A 251 -14.03 -5.65 -4.55
C THR A 251 -13.75 -6.93 -5.36
N GLY A 252 -14.73 -7.33 -6.17
CA GLY A 252 -14.82 -8.62 -6.88
C GLY A 252 -16.26 -9.13 -6.98
N ILE A 253 -16.46 -10.41 -7.34
CA ILE A 253 -17.81 -11.03 -7.46
C ILE A 253 -18.30 -11.62 -6.11
N ALA A 254 -17.47 -11.56 -5.06
CA ALA A 254 -17.69 -12.33 -3.83
C ALA A 254 -18.80 -11.79 -2.91
N LEU A 255 -19.15 -10.50 -2.99
CA LEU A 255 -20.15 -9.87 -2.11
C LEU A 255 -21.15 -9.08 -2.95
N LYS A 256 -22.43 -9.45 -2.86
CA LYS A 256 -23.54 -8.66 -3.38
C LYS A 256 -23.68 -7.42 -2.50
N SER A 257 -23.94 -6.27 -3.11
CA SER A 257 -24.22 -5.04 -2.38
C SER A 257 -25.30 -5.28 -1.32
N GLY A 258 -24.97 -4.93 -0.07
CA GLY A 258 -25.95 -4.90 1.01
C GLY A 258 -26.77 -3.63 0.92
N GLU A 259 -28.01 -3.66 1.41
CA GLU A 259 -28.70 -2.41 1.77
C GLU A 259 -27.88 -1.69 2.85
N SER A 260 -27.69 -0.37 2.69
CA SER A 260 -27.01 0.47 3.66
C SER A 260 -27.62 0.24 5.05
N ALA A 261 -26.84 -0.31 5.97
CA ALA A 261 -27.24 -0.33 7.36
C ALA A 261 -27.09 1.10 7.91
N ASP A 262 -28.20 1.75 8.25
CA ASP A 262 -28.21 2.95 9.07
C ASP A 262 -27.75 2.57 10.48
N GLY A 263 -26.42 2.44 10.65
CA GLY A 263 -25.79 2.17 11.94
C GLY A 263 -26.05 3.33 12.90
N THR A 264 -26.52 3.02 14.10
CA THR A 264 -26.54 4.01 15.19
C THR A 264 -25.11 4.29 15.62
N ALA A 265 -24.81 5.57 15.92
CA ALA A 265 -23.46 5.95 16.35
C ALA A 265 -23.02 5.14 17.59
N PRO A 266 -21.76 4.69 17.68
CA PRO A 266 -21.25 3.94 18.81
C PRO A 266 -21.41 4.70 20.14
N PRO A 267 -21.41 4.03 21.30
CA PRO A 267 -21.41 4.71 22.60
C PRO A 267 -20.30 5.76 22.71
N ALA A 268 -20.61 6.92 23.31
CA ALA A 268 -19.66 8.04 23.43
C ALA A 268 -18.33 7.66 24.10
N LEU A 269 -18.37 6.71 25.05
CA LEU A 269 -17.19 6.12 25.68
C LEU A 269 -16.23 5.52 24.64
N LEU A 270 -16.75 4.69 23.73
CA LEU A 270 -15.94 4.01 22.72
C LEU A 270 -15.42 5.00 21.67
N GLN A 271 -16.23 5.97 21.27
CA GLN A 271 -15.77 7.05 20.39
C GLN A 271 -14.58 7.81 21.00
N ALA A 272 -14.68 8.17 22.29
CA ALA A 272 -13.60 8.85 23.01
C ALA A 272 -12.36 7.95 23.17
N ALA A 273 -12.56 6.66 23.45
CA ALA A 273 -11.47 5.70 23.58
C ALA A 273 -10.71 5.50 22.27
N LEU A 274 -11.41 5.37 21.14
CA LEU A 274 -10.79 5.26 19.82
C LEU A 274 -9.90 6.48 19.53
N ARG A 275 -10.43 7.70 19.72
CA ARG A 275 -9.65 8.93 19.49
C ARG A 275 -8.44 9.02 20.43
N PHE A 276 -8.64 8.76 21.72
CA PHE A 276 -7.58 8.78 22.71
C PHE A 276 -6.44 7.82 22.35
N HIS A 277 -6.75 6.58 21.97
CA HIS A 277 -5.73 5.59 21.63
C HIS A 277 -5.05 5.88 20.30
N LEU A 278 -5.75 6.45 19.32
CA LEU A 278 -5.12 6.94 18.09
C LEU A 278 -4.06 8.00 18.40
N GLU A 279 -4.40 8.99 19.24
CA GLU A 279 -3.47 10.04 19.67
C GLU A 279 -2.27 9.45 20.44
N ALA A 280 -2.53 8.57 21.40
CA ALA A 280 -1.49 7.96 22.22
C ALA A 280 -0.52 7.09 21.40
N VAL A 281 -1.04 6.31 20.44
CA VAL A 281 -0.21 5.47 19.58
C VAL A 281 0.58 6.31 18.58
N ALA A 282 -0.04 7.33 17.97
CA ALA A 282 0.65 8.19 17.01
C ALA A 282 1.89 8.88 17.63
N LEU A 283 1.83 9.23 18.92
CA LEU A 283 2.96 9.81 19.66
C LEU A 283 4.13 8.84 19.91
N GLN A 284 3.85 7.53 19.94
CA GLN A 284 4.83 6.50 20.30
C GLN A 284 5.33 5.70 19.09
N ALA A 285 4.63 5.80 17.97
CA ALA A 285 4.94 5.03 16.79
C ALA A 285 6.22 5.53 16.11
N PRO A 286 7.13 4.61 15.73
CA PRO A 286 8.27 4.98 14.90
C PRO A 286 7.79 5.46 13.52
N ALA A 287 8.57 6.33 12.89
CA ALA A 287 8.34 6.71 11.50
C ALA A 287 8.33 5.45 10.61
N PRO A 288 7.41 5.38 9.61
CA PRO A 288 7.35 4.27 8.67
C PRO A 288 8.62 4.14 7.82
#